data_AF-A0A8J1VP06-F1
#
_entry.id   AF-A0A8J1VP06-F1
#
_cell.length_a   1.000
_cell.length_b   1.000
_cell.length_c   1.000
_cell.angle_alpha   90.00
_cell.angle_beta   90.00
_cell.angle_gamma   90.00
#
_symmetry.space_group_name_H-M   'P 1'
#
loop_
_entity.id
_entity.type
_entity.pdbx_description
1 polymer ?
#
loop_
_entity_poly.entity_id
_entity_poly.type
_entity_poly.pdbx_seq_one_letter_code
_entity_poly.pdbx_strand_id
1 'polypeptide(L)'
;MYTTALLLSLLPLLANGAPTNYTRGCEVGHRNSTSKSIHHHHHHPKNSTSVSSVIASLTVESLSLSASTKSLATPVVVSSISSILSATTTTITPTTTTTITPSSEIPSSSVELVVASISSTPIIALVPSSASVASTTLTNVEAVVAPASAPTGSVSSSSSSGNHVGLGLNYDSGSDLKSFIDAPNSKLSWYYTWSLDSNSGADGLEFVPMVWGSSDVDSVASAAKSWPSGTQYVLSFNEPDMGAQSNLDPGTAATLHQQWVQALGGSYTIGSPAVADGGQAWLSSWVSACDGKCDYSFIPFHYYGTDANALISYATNFHNTFGKPLWLTEWACQDYSNGDICDADEVEAFMETAIEWFRGDGAGIVERWSWFGAFEQETPADNANGVENSDGSANSRGEYYVSL
;
A
#
# COMPACT_ATOMS: atom_id res chain seq x y z
N MET A 1 -34.63 19.83 5.74
CA MET A 1 -33.80 20.56 4.75
C MET A 1 -32.54 19.75 4.53
N TYR A 2 -32.12 19.53 3.28
CA TYR A 2 -30.83 18.88 2.99
C TYR A 2 -29.72 19.94 2.91
N THR A 3 -28.54 19.62 3.45
CA THR A 3 -27.33 20.44 3.30
C THR A 3 -26.15 19.52 2.98
N THR A 4 -25.85 19.38 1.70
CA THR A 4 -24.64 18.72 1.20
C THR A 4 -23.63 19.78 0.76
N ALA A 5 -22.51 19.86 1.47
CA ALA A 5 -21.29 20.52 1.03
C ALA A 5 -20.12 19.74 1.65
N LEU A 6 -19.56 18.77 0.91
CA LEU A 6 -18.41 18.98 0.03
C LEU A 6 -17.10 18.97 0.85
N LEU A 7 -16.70 17.77 1.31
CA LEU A 7 -15.32 17.53 1.72
C LEU A 7 -14.44 17.62 0.47
N LEU A 8 -13.37 18.42 0.54
CA LEU A 8 -12.41 18.56 -0.54
C LEU A 8 -11.30 17.53 -0.33
N SER A 9 -11.25 16.48 -1.14
CA SER A 9 -10.27 15.41 -1.03
C SER A 9 -8.87 15.91 -1.45
N LEU A 10 -8.01 16.21 -0.47
CA LEU A 10 -6.57 16.30 -0.72
C LEU A 10 -5.97 14.89 -0.66
N LEU A 11 -5.81 14.28 -1.83
CA LEU A 11 -4.80 13.22 -2.03
C LEU A 11 -3.51 13.90 -2.53
N PRO A 12 -2.32 13.49 -2.09
CA PRO A 12 -1.06 13.96 -2.66
C PRO A 12 -0.93 13.43 -4.10
N LEU A 13 -0.86 14.35 -5.07
CA LEU A 13 -0.76 14.01 -6.48
C LEU A 13 0.71 13.81 -6.89
N LEU A 14 1.27 12.63 -6.56
CA LEU A 14 2.67 12.30 -6.82
C LEU A 14 2.88 11.64 -8.21
N ALA A 15 4.13 11.72 -8.68
CA ALA A 15 4.71 10.92 -9.77
C ALA A 15 3.95 10.85 -11.13
N ASN A 16 3.59 12.00 -11.72
CA ASN A 16 3.24 12.05 -13.17
C ASN A 16 4.29 12.86 -13.95
N GLY A 17 5.48 12.27 -14.11
CA GLY A 17 6.73 12.95 -14.50
C GLY A 17 7.48 12.35 -15.69
N ALA A 18 6.79 11.82 -16.71
CA ALA A 18 7.43 11.18 -17.85
C ALA A 18 8.41 12.14 -18.60
N PRO A 19 9.67 11.73 -18.84
CA PRO A 19 10.69 12.61 -19.42
C PRO A 19 10.41 12.94 -20.89
N THR A 20 10.45 14.22 -21.23
CA THR A 20 10.21 14.68 -22.61
C THR A 20 11.44 14.44 -23.50
N ASN A 21 11.27 13.55 -24.49
CA ASN A 21 12.32 13.17 -25.43
C ASN A 21 12.78 14.34 -26.32
N TYR A 22 13.92 14.97 -25.98
CA TYR A 22 14.51 16.02 -26.81
C TYR A 22 15.31 15.43 -27.99
N THR A 23 14.62 15.15 -29.09
CA THR A 23 15.16 14.56 -30.31
C THR A 23 16.12 15.51 -31.05
N ARG A 24 17.40 15.50 -30.66
CA ARG A 24 18.44 16.25 -31.36
C ARG A 24 18.93 15.49 -32.60
N GLY A 25 18.26 15.71 -33.72
CA GLY A 25 18.57 15.05 -35.00
C GLY A 25 20.00 15.26 -35.48
N CYS A 26 20.63 14.18 -35.97
CA CYS A 26 21.88 14.24 -36.70
C CYS A 26 21.60 14.45 -38.20
N GLU A 27 22.11 15.53 -38.78
CA GLU A 27 22.08 15.76 -40.23
C GLU A 27 23.52 15.90 -40.78
N VAL A 28 23.79 15.24 -41.91
CA VAL A 28 25.15 15.07 -42.46
C VAL A 28 25.38 16.04 -43.63
N GLY A 29 26.25 17.04 -43.42
CA GLY A 29 26.62 18.03 -44.44
C GLY A 29 28.11 18.05 -44.78
N HIS A 30 28.51 17.46 -45.92
CA HIS A 30 29.85 17.66 -46.48
C HIS A 30 29.99 19.04 -47.13
N ARG A 31 31.12 19.76 -46.88
CA ARG A 31 32.16 20.04 -47.92
C ARG A 31 33.27 21.02 -47.46
N ASN A 32 34.52 20.58 -47.69
CA ASN A 32 35.66 21.32 -48.24
C ASN A 32 36.05 22.75 -47.72
N SER A 33 37.29 22.80 -47.19
CA SER A 33 38.44 23.52 -47.82
C SER A 33 39.06 24.74 -47.09
N THR A 34 40.40 24.72 -47.09
CA THR A 34 41.36 25.86 -47.16
C THR A 34 41.52 26.85 -45.98
N SER A 35 42.60 26.60 -45.22
CA SER A 35 43.88 27.37 -45.31
C SER A 35 44.17 28.53 -44.33
N LYS A 36 45.31 28.36 -43.60
CA LYS A 36 46.16 29.37 -42.93
C LYS A 36 45.58 30.15 -41.73
N SER A 37 46.38 30.76 -40.84
CA SER A 37 47.74 30.56 -40.26
C SER A 37 48.10 31.84 -39.44
N ILE A 38 49.19 31.85 -38.66
CA ILE A 38 49.83 33.03 -38.00
C ILE A 38 49.00 33.54 -36.78
N HIS A 39 49.43 33.33 -35.52
CA HIS A 39 50.34 34.18 -34.70
C HIS A 39 49.83 35.64 -34.53
N HIS A 40 49.83 36.26 -33.34
CA HIS A 40 50.86 36.27 -32.29
C HIS A 40 50.33 36.58 -30.86
N HIS A 41 51.24 36.67 -29.87
CA HIS A 41 50.95 37.07 -28.48
C HIS A 41 50.57 38.55 -28.33
N HIS A 42 49.84 38.92 -27.27
CA HIS A 42 50.40 39.78 -26.18
C HIS A 42 49.57 39.79 -24.87
N HIS A 43 50.19 40.37 -23.84
CA HIS A 43 49.90 40.34 -22.40
C HIS A 43 48.49 40.71 -21.89
N HIS A 44 48.14 40.05 -20.76
CA HIS A 44 47.51 40.58 -19.53
C HIS A 44 47.44 42.12 -19.35
N PRO A 45 46.38 42.66 -18.71
CA PRO A 45 46.16 42.43 -17.27
C PRO A 45 44.72 42.16 -16.82
N LYS A 46 44.59 41.83 -15.52
CA LYS A 46 43.31 41.69 -14.80
C LYS A 46 42.67 43.07 -14.59
N ASN A 47 41.34 43.13 -14.55
CA ASN A 47 40.63 44.07 -13.68
C ASN A 47 39.33 43.43 -13.15
N SER A 48 38.80 43.97 -12.05
CA SER A 48 37.67 43.43 -11.29
C SER A 48 36.44 44.35 -11.39
N THR A 49 35.28 43.77 -11.70
CA THR A 49 33.97 44.42 -11.51
C THR A 49 32.99 43.43 -10.88
N SER A 50 32.68 43.63 -9.60
CA SER A 50 31.56 42.97 -8.94
C SER A 50 30.24 43.54 -9.47
N VAL A 51 29.21 42.69 -9.57
CA VAL A 51 27.82 43.10 -9.79
C VAL A 51 26.96 42.48 -8.70
N SER A 52 26.59 43.28 -7.70
CA SER A 52 25.67 42.84 -6.66
C SER A 52 24.24 42.77 -7.20
N SER A 53 23.60 41.60 -7.07
CA SER A 53 22.13 41.51 -7.17
C SER A 53 21.53 41.86 -5.81
N VAL A 54 20.54 42.77 -5.79
CA VAL A 54 19.81 43.14 -4.57
C VAL A 54 18.49 42.38 -4.56
N ILE A 55 18.36 41.38 -3.69
CA ILE A 55 17.08 40.73 -3.42
C ILE A 55 16.45 41.44 -2.22
N ALA A 56 15.29 42.07 -2.43
CA ALA A 56 14.54 42.72 -1.37
C ALA A 56 13.88 41.66 -0.48
N SER A 57 14.17 41.68 0.82
CA SER A 57 13.51 40.82 1.81
C SER A 57 12.18 41.44 2.22
N LEU A 58 11.08 40.70 2.06
CA LEU A 58 9.75 41.09 2.55
C LEU A 58 9.55 40.52 3.96
N THR A 59 9.75 41.37 4.97
CA THR A 59 9.42 41.04 6.37
C THR A 59 7.94 41.26 6.63
N VAL A 60 7.22 40.21 7.06
CA VAL A 60 5.84 40.31 7.54
C VAL A 60 5.83 40.34 9.06
N GLU A 61 5.59 41.50 9.65
CA GLU A 61 5.39 41.63 11.10
C GLU A 61 3.96 41.22 11.49
N SER A 62 3.82 40.11 12.21
CA SER A 62 2.56 39.70 12.83
C SER A 62 2.51 40.17 14.30
N LEU A 63 1.68 41.18 14.59
CA LEU A 63 1.44 41.60 15.98
C LEU A 63 0.64 40.53 16.73
N SER A 64 1.20 40.02 17.83
CA SER A 64 0.47 39.22 18.82
C SER A 64 0.29 40.02 20.11
N LEU A 65 -0.95 40.12 20.59
CA LEU A 65 -1.26 40.79 21.86
C LEU A 65 -0.97 39.86 23.03
N SER A 66 -0.09 40.29 23.93
CA SER A 66 0.15 39.59 25.20
C SER A 66 -0.92 39.93 26.24
N ALA A 67 -1.65 38.92 26.69
CA ALA A 67 -2.49 38.97 27.89
C ALA A 67 -1.85 38.11 28.98
N SER A 68 -1.69 38.65 30.19
CA SER A 68 -0.97 37.98 31.28
C SER A 68 -1.73 38.08 32.60
N THR A 69 -2.05 36.94 33.18
CA THR A 69 -2.61 36.81 34.53
C THR A 69 -1.91 35.67 35.27
N LYS A 70 -1.14 36.01 36.31
CA LYS A 70 -0.60 35.06 37.29
C LYS A 70 -1.48 35.02 38.53
N SER A 71 -1.73 33.82 39.05
CA SER A 71 -1.70 33.59 40.50
C SER A 71 -1.39 32.13 40.82
N LEU A 72 -0.79 31.87 41.98
CA LEU A 72 -0.41 30.55 42.48
C LEU A 72 -1.43 30.08 43.54
N ALA A 73 -1.67 28.77 43.61
CA ALA A 73 -1.68 28.03 44.88
C ALA A 73 -1.68 26.49 44.66
N THR A 74 -0.88 25.79 45.47
CA THR A 74 -0.88 24.32 45.73
C THR A 74 -0.40 24.13 47.18
N PRO A 75 -0.35 22.93 47.80
CA PRO A 75 -0.83 21.58 47.40
C PRO A 75 -1.76 20.96 48.49
N VAL A 76 -1.69 19.61 48.70
CA VAL A 76 -2.18 18.78 49.84
C VAL A 76 -3.66 18.27 49.78
N VAL A 77 -4.03 17.00 50.09
CA VAL A 77 -3.36 15.66 49.98
C VAL A 77 -4.35 14.48 50.26
N VAL A 78 -4.13 13.30 49.64
CA VAL A 78 -4.55 11.91 50.05
C VAL A 78 -6.02 11.40 49.99
N SER A 79 -6.16 10.14 49.49
CA SER A 79 -7.22 9.11 49.57
C SER A 79 -8.68 9.42 49.14
N SER A 80 -9.40 8.57 48.38
CA SER A 80 -9.56 7.09 48.29
C SER A 80 -10.52 6.45 49.32
N ILE A 81 -11.78 6.24 48.94
CA ILE A 81 -12.63 5.07 49.31
C ILE A 81 -13.60 4.79 48.14
N SER A 82 -14.13 3.57 48.03
CA SER A 82 -14.97 3.07 46.92
C SER A 82 -16.44 2.83 47.30
N SER A 83 -17.34 3.01 46.32
CA SER A 83 -18.52 2.17 46.03
C SER A 83 -19.79 2.18 46.90
N ILE A 84 -20.85 1.66 46.25
CA ILE A 84 -22.12 1.06 46.74
C ILE A 84 -23.38 1.97 46.74
N LEU A 85 -24.46 1.35 46.27
CA LEU A 85 -25.81 1.85 46.01
C LEU A 85 -26.61 2.11 47.31
N SER A 86 -27.63 2.98 47.24
CA SER A 86 -29.04 2.53 47.28
C SER A 86 -30.02 3.68 47.07
N ALA A 87 -31.20 3.37 46.52
CA ALA A 87 -32.31 4.32 46.38
C ALA A 87 -33.51 3.88 47.23
N THR A 88 -34.19 4.84 47.86
CA THR A 88 -35.59 4.66 48.26
C THR A 88 -36.36 5.97 48.21
N THR A 89 -37.63 5.90 47.82
CA THR A 89 -38.58 7.00 47.68
C THR A 89 -39.35 7.28 48.98
N THR A 90 -39.74 8.54 49.20
CA THR A 90 -41.07 8.83 49.80
C THR A 90 -41.65 10.16 49.32
N THR A 91 -42.99 10.20 49.22
CA THR A 91 -43.78 11.27 48.59
C THR A 91 -44.78 11.85 49.60
N ILE A 92 -45.03 13.17 49.61
CA ILE A 92 -46.36 13.73 49.96
C ILE A 92 -46.66 14.98 49.10
N THR A 93 -47.92 15.09 48.67
CA THR A 93 -48.59 16.13 47.84
C THR A 93 -49.36 17.13 48.75
N PRO A 94 -50.47 17.85 48.38
CA PRO A 94 -51.10 18.22 47.08
C PRO A 94 -51.50 19.72 46.94
N THR A 95 -51.88 20.13 45.70
CA THR A 95 -53.01 21.07 45.50
C THR A 95 -53.88 20.64 44.30
N THR A 96 -55.18 20.49 44.55
CA THR A 96 -56.32 20.14 43.66
C THR A 96 -56.45 21.00 42.40
N THR A 97 -56.92 20.50 41.23
CA THR A 97 -58.36 20.47 40.78
C THR A 97 -58.41 20.12 39.26
N THR A 98 -59.40 19.50 38.57
CA THR A 98 -60.55 18.59 38.85
C THR A 98 -61.17 18.09 37.50
N THR A 99 -61.77 16.87 37.48
CA THR A 99 -62.87 16.23 36.66
C THR A 99 -63.47 16.98 35.44
N ILE A 100 -63.83 16.38 34.27
CA ILE A 100 -64.82 15.27 33.99
C ILE A 100 -64.54 14.47 32.67
N THR A 101 -65.14 13.26 32.55
CA THR A 101 -65.21 12.30 31.40
C THR A 101 -66.67 12.22 30.84
N PRO A 102 -67.12 11.33 29.89
CA PRO A 102 -66.46 10.20 29.17
C PRO A 102 -66.85 9.93 27.65
N SER A 103 -66.19 8.92 27.06
CA SER A 103 -66.68 7.90 26.07
C SER A 103 -66.87 8.16 24.54
N SER A 104 -66.43 7.12 23.78
CA SER A 104 -66.92 6.56 22.49
C SER A 104 -66.70 7.22 21.10
N GLU A 105 -66.12 6.40 20.20
CA GLU A 105 -66.37 6.17 18.75
C GLU A 105 -66.31 7.30 17.68
N ILE A 106 -65.27 7.19 16.82
CA ILE A 106 -65.33 6.96 15.35
C ILE A 106 -66.61 7.48 14.63
N PRO A 107 -66.51 8.38 13.60
CA PRO A 107 -65.95 7.96 12.30
C PRO A 107 -65.22 8.99 11.40
N SER A 108 -64.41 8.43 10.48
CA SER A 108 -64.19 8.82 9.06
C SER A 108 -63.94 10.29 8.66
N SER A 109 -62.78 10.54 8.03
CA SER A 109 -62.71 10.81 6.57
C SER A 109 -61.29 10.74 6.01
N SER A 110 -61.19 10.53 4.69
CA SER A 110 -59.97 10.18 3.95
C SER A 110 -59.19 11.37 3.40
N VAL A 111 -57.89 11.17 3.13
CA VAL A 111 -57.27 11.60 1.86
C VAL A 111 -56.21 10.59 1.41
N GLU A 112 -55.92 10.58 0.10
CA GLU A 112 -55.19 9.53 -0.62
C GLU A 112 -53.66 9.66 -0.59
N LEU A 113 -52.98 8.53 -0.80
CA LEU A 113 -51.62 8.51 -1.33
C LEU A 113 -51.42 7.28 -2.23
N VAL A 114 -50.89 7.49 -3.44
CA VAL A 114 -50.81 6.47 -4.49
C VAL A 114 -49.42 5.85 -4.54
N VAL A 115 -49.33 4.52 -4.39
CA VAL A 115 -48.16 3.72 -4.75
C VAL A 115 -48.64 2.45 -5.46
N ALA A 116 -48.02 2.11 -6.59
CA ALA A 116 -48.40 0.95 -7.40
C ALA A 116 -47.87 -0.37 -6.80
N SER A 117 -48.54 -1.48 -7.13
CA SER A 117 -48.18 -2.83 -6.67
C SER A 117 -48.18 -3.81 -7.83
N ILE A 118 -47.20 -4.72 -7.84
CA ILE A 118 -47.27 -6.02 -8.52
C ILE A 118 -46.85 -7.10 -7.53
N SER A 119 -47.61 -8.19 -7.50
CA SER A 119 -47.42 -9.33 -6.60
C SER A 119 -47.48 -10.62 -7.41
N SER A 120 -46.65 -11.60 -7.05
CA SER A 120 -46.59 -12.92 -7.67
C SER A 120 -47.04 -14.01 -6.69
N THR A 121 -47.77 -14.99 -7.20
CA THR A 121 -48.51 -15.98 -6.40
C THR A 121 -47.75 -17.31 -6.23
N PRO A 122 -48.05 -18.10 -5.18
CA PRO A 122 -47.37 -19.36 -4.90
C PRO A 122 -47.79 -20.49 -5.86
N ILE A 123 -46.86 -21.42 -6.12
CA ILE A 123 -47.07 -22.60 -6.96
C ILE A 123 -47.64 -23.76 -6.11
N ILE A 124 -48.70 -24.40 -6.61
CA ILE A 124 -49.27 -25.63 -6.04
C ILE A 124 -48.72 -26.85 -6.78
N ALA A 125 -48.32 -27.88 -6.03
CA ALA A 125 -47.80 -29.13 -6.58
C ALA A 125 -48.90 -30.11 -6.99
N LEU A 126 -48.66 -30.87 -8.06
CA LEU A 126 -49.37 -32.13 -8.35
C LEU A 126 -48.37 -33.24 -8.72
N VAL A 127 -48.67 -34.44 -8.22
CA VAL A 127 -48.15 -35.74 -8.66
C VAL A 127 -49.38 -36.64 -8.88
N PRO A 128 -49.34 -37.64 -9.78
CA PRO A 128 -49.20 -39.00 -9.23
C PRO A 128 -48.62 -40.11 -10.16
N SER A 129 -48.06 -41.14 -9.51
CA SER A 129 -48.17 -42.59 -9.83
C SER A 129 -47.32 -43.26 -10.95
N SER A 130 -46.32 -44.01 -10.47
CA SER A 130 -46.09 -45.46 -10.70
C SER A 130 -45.66 -46.06 -12.05
N ALA A 131 -44.47 -46.68 -12.03
CA ALA A 131 -44.17 -47.97 -12.65
C ALA A 131 -43.21 -48.77 -11.71
N SER A 132 -43.09 -50.09 -11.89
CA SER A 132 -42.52 -51.00 -10.87
C SER A 132 -41.07 -51.43 -11.08
N VAL A 133 -40.47 -51.95 -10.00
CA VAL A 133 -39.09 -52.47 -9.89
C VAL A 133 -38.79 -53.72 -10.72
N ALA A 134 -37.53 -53.85 -11.12
CA ALA A 134 -36.83 -55.14 -11.27
C ALA A 134 -35.37 -54.97 -10.85
N SER A 135 -34.79 -55.95 -10.15
CA SER A 135 -33.39 -55.97 -9.71
C SER A 135 -32.67 -57.15 -10.38
N THR A 136 -31.44 -56.93 -10.84
CA THR A 136 -30.59 -58.01 -11.38
C THR A 136 -29.13 -57.80 -10.96
N THR A 137 -28.34 -58.87 -10.91
CA THR A 137 -27.10 -58.97 -10.12
C THR A 137 -25.81 -58.63 -10.90
N LEU A 138 -24.76 -58.38 -10.10
CA LEU A 138 -23.36 -58.14 -10.48
C LEU A 138 -22.80 -59.12 -11.52
N THR A 139 -21.95 -58.61 -12.43
CA THR A 139 -20.75 -59.30 -12.94
C THR A 139 -19.58 -58.32 -13.04
N ASN A 140 -18.38 -58.82 -12.81
CA ASN A 140 -17.13 -58.05 -12.69
C ASN A 140 -16.40 -57.92 -14.03
N VAL A 141 -15.89 -56.73 -14.36
CA VAL A 141 -14.75 -56.56 -15.28
C VAL A 141 -13.80 -55.51 -14.70
N GLU A 142 -12.51 -55.78 -14.82
CA GLU A 142 -11.41 -55.12 -14.12
C GLU A 142 -10.67 -54.16 -15.05
N ALA A 143 -10.28 -52.98 -14.54
CA ALA A 143 -9.44 -52.01 -15.25
C ALA A 143 -8.52 -51.28 -14.26
N VAL A 144 -7.39 -51.89 -13.91
CA VAL A 144 -6.40 -51.30 -13.00
C VAL A 144 -5.60 -50.22 -13.73
N VAL A 145 -5.76 -48.97 -13.32
CA VAL A 145 -4.87 -47.85 -13.73
C VAL A 145 -4.28 -47.25 -12.45
N ALA A 146 -2.97 -47.41 -12.27
CA ALA A 146 -2.26 -46.86 -11.13
C ALA A 146 -2.10 -45.33 -11.26
N PRO A 147 -2.20 -44.56 -10.15
CA PRO A 147 -1.81 -43.16 -10.16
C PRO A 147 -0.30 -43.06 -10.40
N ALA A 148 0.11 -42.36 -11.46
CA ALA A 148 1.52 -42.09 -11.73
C ALA A 148 2.09 -41.19 -10.63
N SER A 149 3.23 -41.57 -10.05
CA SER A 149 3.93 -40.75 -9.06
C SER A 149 4.44 -39.45 -9.70
N ALA A 150 3.84 -38.32 -9.35
CA ALA A 150 4.41 -37.02 -9.66
C ALA A 150 5.78 -36.90 -8.95
N PRO A 151 6.83 -36.40 -9.63
CA PRO A 151 8.13 -36.22 -8.99
C PRO A 151 8.01 -35.15 -7.92
N THR A 152 8.18 -35.53 -6.65
CA THR A 152 8.21 -34.59 -5.53
C THR A 152 9.54 -33.83 -5.57
N GLY A 153 9.60 -32.81 -6.42
CA GLY A 153 10.69 -31.85 -6.45
C GLY A 153 10.72 -31.10 -5.13
N SER A 154 11.50 -31.60 -4.16
CA SER A 154 11.77 -30.92 -2.91
C SER A 154 12.63 -29.69 -3.20
N VAL A 155 11.97 -28.59 -3.59
CA VAL A 155 12.58 -27.27 -3.63
C VAL A 155 13.12 -27.02 -2.24
N SER A 156 14.44 -27.04 -2.12
CA SER A 156 15.08 -26.87 -0.83
C SER A 156 14.92 -25.40 -0.47
N SER A 157 14.09 -25.11 0.54
CA SER A 157 13.98 -23.79 1.12
C SER A 157 15.32 -23.43 1.76
N SER A 158 16.20 -22.84 0.96
CA SER A 158 17.39 -22.16 1.43
C SER A 158 16.92 -20.91 2.19
N SER A 159 16.64 -21.10 3.47
CA SER A 159 16.32 -20.03 4.41
C SER A 159 17.52 -19.09 4.50
N SER A 160 17.53 -18.06 3.65
CA SER A 160 18.44 -16.94 3.67
C SER A 160 18.13 -16.06 4.89
N SER A 161 18.48 -16.57 6.07
CA SER A 161 18.21 -15.96 7.36
C SER A 161 18.87 -14.59 7.45
N GLY A 162 18.11 -13.54 7.12
CA GLY A 162 18.59 -12.15 7.01
C GLY A 162 17.85 -11.32 5.96
N ASN A 163 17.48 -11.90 4.82
CA ASN A 163 17.05 -11.14 3.64
C ASN A 163 15.54 -10.83 3.62
N HIS A 164 15.03 -10.21 4.69
CA HIS A 164 13.59 -9.98 4.90
C HIS A 164 13.19 -8.51 4.81
N VAL A 165 13.93 -7.64 5.52
CA VAL A 165 13.58 -6.22 5.69
C VAL A 165 14.03 -5.41 4.48
N GLY A 166 13.12 -4.61 3.92
CA GLY A 166 13.37 -3.71 2.80
C GLY A 166 12.80 -2.31 2.99
N LEU A 167 13.00 -1.44 2.00
CA LEU A 167 12.38 -0.12 1.91
C LEU A 167 11.94 0.19 0.48
N GLY A 168 10.79 0.85 0.35
CA GLY A 168 10.37 1.55 -0.86
C GLY A 168 10.86 3.00 -0.79
N LEU A 169 11.62 3.43 -1.80
CA LEU A 169 12.23 4.76 -1.86
C LEU A 169 11.72 5.52 -3.08
N ASN A 170 11.40 6.81 -2.93
CA ASN A 170 11.17 7.65 -4.11
C ASN A 170 12.50 7.82 -4.87
N TYR A 171 12.53 7.44 -6.14
CA TYR A 171 13.75 7.44 -6.97
C TYR A 171 14.53 8.78 -6.95
N ASP A 172 13.84 9.91 -6.87
CA ASP A 172 14.45 11.26 -6.85
C ASP A 172 14.51 11.91 -5.45
N SER A 173 14.23 11.20 -4.34
CA SER A 173 14.21 11.77 -2.97
C SER A 173 15.56 12.29 -2.48
N GLY A 174 16.65 11.65 -2.90
CA GLY A 174 17.97 11.85 -2.29
C GLY A 174 18.17 11.11 -0.96
N SER A 175 17.31 10.15 -0.60
CA SER A 175 17.43 9.29 0.60
C SER A 175 18.86 8.75 0.77
N ASP A 176 19.49 9.03 1.92
CA ASP A 176 20.77 8.45 2.31
C ASP A 176 20.56 7.03 2.83
N LEU A 177 20.38 6.09 1.90
CA LEU A 177 20.33 4.65 2.17
C LEU A 177 21.46 4.17 3.09
N LYS A 178 22.63 4.82 3.04
CA LYS A 178 23.77 4.44 3.87
C LYS A 178 23.49 4.63 5.36
N SER A 179 22.70 5.64 5.74
CA SER A 179 22.30 5.86 7.13
C SER A 179 21.44 4.70 7.68
N PHE A 180 20.50 4.17 6.88
CA PHE A 180 19.70 2.99 7.23
C PHE A 180 20.54 1.69 7.25
N ILE A 181 21.57 1.58 6.40
CA ILE A 181 22.50 0.44 6.38
C ILE A 181 23.45 0.46 7.60
N ASP A 182 23.99 1.63 7.95
CA ASP A 182 24.89 1.83 9.09
C ASP A 182 24.18 1.78 10.46
N ALA A 183 22.84 1.82 10.48
CA ALA A 183 22.04 1.91 11.71
C ALA A 183 22.28 0.72 12.69
N PRO A 184 22.22 0.94 14.02
CA PRO A 184 22.55 -0.09 15.00
C PRO A 184 21.68 -1.36 14.90
N ASN A 185 22.32 -2.48 14.57
CA ASN A 185 21.67 -3.79 14.36
C ASN A 185 20.74 -3.86 13.14
N SER A 186 20.92 -2.97 12.15
CA SER A 186 20.16 -2.95 10.90
C SER A 186 20.14 -4.31 10.19
N LYS A 187 18.99 -4.63 9.61
CA LYS A 187 18.70 -5.84 8.82
C LYS A 187 18.17 -5.48 7.44
N LEU A 188 18.25 -4.20 7.06
CA LEU A 188 17.91 -3.74 5.72
C LEU A 188 18.74 -4.52 4.71
N SER A 189 18.07 -5.16 3.75
CA SER A 189 18.68 -6.18 2.89
C SER A 189 18.28 -6.05 1.41
N TRP A 190 17.16 -5.37 1.12
CA TRP A 190 16.70 -5.09 -0.22
C TRP A 190 16.00 -3.72 -0.29
N TYR A 191 15.77 -3.20 -1.48
CA TYR A 191 15.00 -1.97 -1.70
C TYR A 191 14.33 -1.96 -3.08
N TYR A 192 13.29 -1.16 -3.24
CA TYR A 192 12.66 -0.88 -4.54
C TYR A 192 12.31 0.60 -4.67
N THR A 193 11.97 1.03 -5.89
CA THR A 193 11.93 2.45 -6.27
C THR A 193 10.63 2.86 -6.99
N TRP A 194 9.61 2.00 -6.96
CA TRP A 194 8.43 2.05 -7.86
C TRP A 194 8.78 2.19 -9.35
N SER A 195 9.99 1.77 -9.74
CA SER A 195 10.57 2.02 -11.04
C SER A 195 11.43 0.84 -11.51
N LEU A 196 11.76 0.84 -12.80
CA LEU A 196 12.78 -0.04 -13.37
C LEU A 196 14.21 0.39 -13.01
N ASP A 197 14.41 1.62 -12.54
CA ASP A 197 15.72 2.23 -12.31
C ASP A 197 16.13 2.25 -10.83
N SER A 198 17.42 2.03 -10.57
CA SER A 198 18.00 1.87 -9.23
C SER A 198 18.74 3.11 -8.72
N ASN A 199 18.52 3.51 -7.47
CA ASN A 199 19.31 4.55 -6.81
C ASN A 199 20.78 4.16 -6.62
N SER A 200 21.68 5.14 -6.72
CA SER A 200 23.08 5.04 -6.30
C SER A 200 23.22 5.09 -4.78
N GLY A 201 24.26 4.46 -4.22
CA GLY A 201 24.56 4.49 -2.78
C GLY A 201 24.00 3.30 -1.99
N ALA A 202 23.24 2.42 -2.65
CA ALA A 202 22.69 1.19 -2.07
C ALA A 202 23.70 0.03 -1.95
N ASP A 203 24.99 0.32 -1.78
CA ASP A 203 26.05 -0.70 -1.81
C ASP A 203 25.87 -1.75 -0.70
N GLY A 204 25.49 -2.97 -1.10
CA GLY A 204 25.22 -4.10 -0.19
C GLY A 204 23.76 -4.52 -0.10
N LEU A 205 22.83 -3.75 -0.66
CA LEU A 205 21.40 -4.11 -0.74
C LEU A 205 21.06 -4.77 -2.09
N GLU A 206 20.07 -5.66 -2.10
CA GLU A 206 19.45 -6.15 -3.33
C GLU A 206 18.47 -5.10 -3.88
N PHE A 207 18.75 -4.56 -5.07
CA PHE A 207 17.74 -3.78 -5.80
C PHE A 207 16.69 -4.71 -6.41
N VAL A 208 15.42 -4.43 -6.13
CA VAL A 208 14.26 -5.11 -6.71
C VAL A 208 13.51 -4.10 -7.61
N PRO A 209 13.71 -4.12 -8.94
CA PRO A 209 12.94 -3.27 -9.87
C PRO A 209 11.45 -3.62 -9.86
N MET A 210 10.63 -2.62 -10.15
CA MET A 210 9.18 -2.75 -10.32
C MET A 210 8.76 -2.34 -11.74
N VAL A 211 8.00 -3.21 -12.39
CA VAL A 211 7.24 -2.87 -13.61
C VAL A 211 5.91 -2.25 -13.15
N TRP A 212 5.91 -0.97 -12.80
CA TRP A 212 4.82 -0.29 -12.09
C TRP A 212 3.52 -0.29 -12.88
N GLY A 213 3.58 -0.05 -14.20
CA GLY A 213 2.39 0.01 -15.05
C GLY A 213 2.63 -0.39 -16.51
N SER A 214 1.60 -0.13 -17.33
CA SER A 214 1.61 -0.47 -18.77
C SER A 214 2.62 0.35 -19.59
N SER A 215 3.08 1.50 -19.06
CA SER A 215 4.16 2.33 -19.63
C SER A 215 5.51 1.63 -19.69
N ASP A 216 5.76 0.70 -18.77
CA ASP A 216 7.11 0.24 -18.46
C ASP A 216 7.45 -1.06 -19.20
N VAL A 217 6.40 -1.79 -19.63
CA VAL A 217 6.41 -3.12 -20.26
C VAL A 217 7.42 -3.25 -21.41
N ASP A 218 7.47 -2.26 -22.31
CA ASP A 218 8.41 -2.26 -23.45
C ASP A 218 9.84 -1.83 -23.04
N SER A 219 9.99 -1.17 -21.90
CA SER A 219 11.27 -0.67 -21.38
C SER A 219 12.02 -1.71 -20.53
N VAL A 220 11.33 -2.69 -19.93
CA VAL A 220 11.89 -3.68 -18.99
C VAL A 220 13.17 -4.36 -19.52
N ALA A 221 13.13 -4.90 -20.74
CA ALA A 221 14.28 -5.58 -21.35
C ALA A 221 15.42 -4.63 -21.77
N SER A 222 15.22 -3.31 -21.69
CA SER A 222 16.27 -2.29 -21.78
C SER A 222 16.91 -2.03 -20.42
N ALA A 223 16.08 -1.74 -19.41
CA ALA A 223 16.50 -1.43 -18.05
C ALA A 223 17.27 -2.60 -17.39
N ALA A 224 16.86 -3.84 -17.66
CA ALA A 224 17.51 -5.05 -17.17
C ALA A 224 18.97 -5.27 -17.64
N LYS A 225 19.50 -4.40 -18.50
CA LYS A 225 20.93 -4.36 -18.89
C LYS A 225 21.76 -3.42 -18.01
N SER A 226 21.10 -2.59 -17.20
CA SER A 226 21.66 -1.59 -16.29
C SER A 226 21.45 -1.92 -14.82
N TRP A 227 20.62 -2.92 -14.49
CA TRP A 227 20.34 -3.32 -13.10
C TRP A 227 21.63 -3.75 -12.36
N PRO A 228 21.76 -3.47 -11.05
CA PRO A 228 22.91 -3.86 -10.25
C PRO A 228 23.17 -5.38 -10.26
N SER A 229 24.44 -5.74 -10.18
CA SER A 229 24.86 -7.14 -10.06
C SER A 229 24.41 -7.71 -8.70
N GLY A 230 23.30 -8.45 -8.70
CA GLY A 230 22.68 -8.97 -7.48
C GLY A 230 21.16 -8.91 -7.48
N THR A 231 20.54 -8.13 -8.38
CA THR A 231 19.08 -8.17 -8.61
C THR A 231 18.64 -9.56 -9.05
N GLN A 232 17.91 -10.30 -8.20
CA GLN A 232 17.33 -11.60 -8.53
C GLN A 232 15.81 -11.57 -8.70
N TYR A 233 15.14 -10.54 -8.18
CA TYR A 233 13.67 -10.44 -8.13
C TYR A 233 13.14 -9.25 -8.93
N VAL A 234 11.91 -9.35 -9.43
CA VAL A 234 11.19 -8.25 -10.11
C VAL A 234 9.74 -8.18 -9.63
N LEU A 235 9.29 -6.99 -9.24
CA LEU A 235 7.88 -6.72 -8.89
C LEU A 235 7.07 -6.39 -10.15
N SER A 236 5.82 -6.85 -10.18
CA SER A 236 4.84 -6.53 -11.24
C SER A 236 3.95 -5.35 -10.80
N PHE A 237 3.02 -4.96 -11.68
CA PHE A 237 2.17 -3.76 -11.59
C PHE A 237 1.66 -3.39 -10.20
N ASN A 238 1.64 -2.08 -9.93
CA ASN A 238 1.36 -1.47 -8.64
C ASN A 238 -0.11 -1.00 -8.54
N GLU A 239 -0.88 -1.66 -7.68
CA GLU A 239 -2.31 -1.42 -7.46
C GLU A 239 -3.12 -1.31 -8.76
N PRO A 240 -3.05 -2.32 -9.65
CA PRO A 240 -3.76 -2.30 -10.93
C PRO A 240 -5.29 -2.28 -10.75
N ASP A 241 -5.77 -2.69 -9.58
CA ASP A 241 -7.16 -2.60 -9.14
C ASP A 241 -7.61 -1.17 -8.78
N MET A 242 -6.67 -0.25 -8.53
CA MET A 242 -6.93 1.13 -8.14
C MET A 242 -6.93 2.07 -9.35
N GLY A 243 -8.05 2.76 -9.56
CA GLY A 243 -8.26 3.67 -10.69
C GLY A 243 -7.36 4.92 -10.75
N ALA A 244 -6.66 5.22 -9.64
CA ALA A 244 -5.69 6.32 -9.52
C ALA A 244 -4.23 5.88 -9.69
N GLN A 245 -3.98 4.56 -9.75
CA GLN A 245 -2.66 3.92 -9.78
C GLN A 245 -2.41 3.33 -11.17
N SER A 246 -1.82 2.13 -11.29
CA SER A 246 -1.52 1.55 -12.61
C SER A 246 -2.78 1.19 -13.43
N ASN A 247 -3.93 1.04 -12.78
CA ASN A 247 -5.29 1.00 -13.36
C ASN A 247 -5.40 0.08 -14.60
N LEU A 248 -5.32 -1.24 -14.39
CA LEU A 248 -5.41 -2.26 -15.43
C LEU A 248 -6.53 -3.26 -15.11
N ASP A 249 -7.31 -3.67 -16.10
CA ASP A 249 -8.18 -4.83 -15.91
C ASP A 249 -7.34 -6.14 -15.82
N PRO A 250 -7.86 -7.19 -15.16
CA PRO A 250 -7.11 -8.43 -14.96
C PRO A 250 -6.64 -9.12 -16.25
N GLY A 251 -7.37 -8.99 -17.36
CA GLY A 251 -7.03 -9.60 -18.65
C GLY A 251 -5.94 -8.84 -19.39
N THR A 252 -6.02 -7.51 -19.40
CA THR A 252 -4.95 -6.65 -19.91
C THR A 252 -3.67 -6.84 -19.09
N ALA A 253 -3.76 -6.84 -17.76
CA ALA A 253 -2.61 -7.09 -16.88
C ALA A 253 -2.02 -8.49 -17.07
N ALA A 254 -2.82 -9.55 -17.21
CA ALA A 254 -2.31 -10.90 -17.50
C ALA A 254 -1.56 -10.96 -18.85
N THR A 255 -2.04 -10.22 -19.86
CA THR A 255 -1.41 -10.15 -21.19
C THR A 255 -0.08 -9.38 -21.14
N LEU A 256 -0.07 -8.19 -20.54
CA LEU A 256 1.13 -7.35 -20.41
C LEU A 256 2.21 -8.00 -19.53
N HIS A 257 1.80 -8.73 -18.48
CA HIS A 257 2.72 -9.48 -17.63
C HIS A 257 3.46 -10.56 -18.45
N GLN A 258 2.74 -11.39 -19.22
CA GLN A 258 3.35 -12.38 -20.12
C GLN A 258 4.33 -11.74 -21.12
N GLN A 259 4.04 -10.53 -21.63
CA GLN A 259 4.90 -9.80 -22.57
C GLN A 259 6.25 -9.41 -21.94
N TRP A 260 6.27 -8.73 -20.78
CA TRP A 260 7.55 -8.30 -20.19
C TRP A 260 8.33 -9.45 -19.55
N VAL A 261 7.64 -10.44 -18.96
CA VAL A 261 8.24 -11.69 -18.47
C VAL A 261 9.00 -12.40 -19.59
N GLN A 262 8.38 -12.54 -20.77
CA GLN A 262 9.03 -13.14 -21.94
C GLN A 262 10.23 -12.30 -22.41
N ALA A 263 10.14 -10.98 -22.36
CA ALA A 263 11.21 -10.07 -22.77
C ALA A 263 12.44 -10.11 -21.84
N LEU A 264 12.28 -10.49 -20.56
CA LEU A 264 13.38 -10.70 -19.62
C LEU A 264 14.13 -12.04 -19.79
N GLY A 265 13.56 -13.01 -20.50
CA GLY A 265 14.24 -14.28 -20.80
C GLY A 265 14.48 -15.21 -19.59
N GLY A 266 13.72 -15.07 -18.51
CA GLY A 266 13.66 -16.07 -17.42
C GLY A 266 14.89 -16.16 -16.50
N SER A 267 15.59 -15.05 -16.26
CA SER A 267 16.74 -14.98 -15.32
C SER A 267 16.39 -14.43 -13.93
N TYR A 268 15.11 -14.17 -13.65
CA TYR A 268 14.65 -13.49 -12.43
C TYR A 268 13.43 -14.20 -11.81
N THR A 269 13.28 -14.06 -10.49
CA THR A 269 12.10 -14.51 -9.74
C THR A 269 11.05 -13.41 -9.69
N ILE A 270 9.86 -13.68 -10.21
CA ILE A 270 8.87 -12.64 -10.53
C ILE A 270 7.69 -12.67 -9.55
N GLY A 271 7.22 -11.50 -9.12
CA GLY A 271 6.00 -11.35 -8.32
C GLY A 271 4.74 -11.28 -9.18
N SER A 272 3.58 -11.63 -8.62
CA SER A 272 2.30 -11.17 -9.18
C SER A 272 2.19 -9.64 -9.13
N PRO A 273 1.19 -9.01 -9.76
CA PRO A 273 0.86 -7.63 -9.46
C PRO A 273 0.59 -7.45 -7.96
N ALA A 274 1.03 -6.33 -7.41
CA ALA A 274 0.74 -5.93 -6.04
C ALA A 274 -0.63 -5.25 -6.04
N VAL A 275 -1.59 -5.76 -5.28
CA VAL A 275 -2.93 -5.16 -5.17
C VAL A 275 -3.05 -4.34 -3.89
N ALA A 276 -3.92 -3.33 -3.93
CA ALA A 276 -4.29 -2.55 -2.75
C ALA A 276 -5.06 -3.41 -1.74
N ASP A 277 -5.29 -2.89 -0.52
CA ASP A 277 -6.16 -3.56 0.44
C ASP A 277 -7.58 -3.74 -0.14
N GLY A 278 -8.20 -4.90 0.13
CA GLY A 278 -9.41 -5.37 -0.53
C GLY A 278 -9.24 -5.93 -1.96
N GLY A 279 -8.11 -5.69 -2.64
CA GLY A 279 -7.86 -6.03 -4.05
C GLY A 279 -7.78 -7.53 -4.40
N GLN A 280 -7.91 -8.42 -3.41
CA GLN A 280 -7.79 -9.88 -3.54
C GLN A 280 -8.69 -10.51 -4.63
N ALA A 281 -9.88 -9.92 -4.87
CA ALA A 281 -10.81 -10.36 -5.91
C ALA A 281 -10.32 -10.01 -7.33
N TRP A 282 -9.62 -8.89 -7.49
CA TRP A 282 -8.93 -8.55 -8.74
C TRP A 282 -7.79 -9.54 -9.00
N LEU A 283 -6.96 -9.83 -7.98
CA LEU A 283 -5.85 -10.78 -8.12
C LEU A 283 -6.33 -12.20 -8.46
N SER A 284 -7.42 -12.66 -7.84
CA SER A 284 -8.08 -13.93 -8.19
C SER A 284 -8.56 -13.97 -9.65
N SER A 285 -9.04 -12.83 -10.16
CA SER A 285 -9.43 -12.67 -11.56
C SER A 285 -8.22 -12.65 -12.51
N TRP A 286 -7.09 -12.08 -12.07
CA TRP A 286 -5.84 -12.05 -12.83
C TRP A 286 -5.21 -13.44 -12.94
N VAL A 287 -5.12 -14.19 -11.84
CA VAL A 287 -4.67 -15.61 -11.84
C VAL A 287 -5.54 -16.45 -12.78
N SER A 288 -6.85 -16.18 -12.83
CA SER A 288 -7.78 -16.83 -13.76
C SER A 288 -7.52 -16.44 -15.23
N ALA A 289 -7.31 -15.14 -15.50
CA ALA A 289 -7.02 -14.63 -16.84
C ALA A 289 -5.64 -15.06 -17.38
N CYS A 290 -4.70 -15.35 -16.48
CA CYS A 290 -3.38 -15.89 -16.81
C CYS A 290 -3.43 -17.30 -17.44
N ASP A 291 -4.49 -18.10 -17.23
CA ASP A 291 -4.69 -19.41 -17.87
C ASP A 291 -3.42 -20.32 -17.83
N GLY A 292 -2.72 -20.31 -16.69
CA GLY A 292 -1.48 -21.06 -16.47
C GLY A 292 -0.22 -20.57 -17.20
N LYS A 293 -0.24 -19.37 -17.81
CA LYS A 293 0.84 -18.84 -18.67
C LYS A 293 1.67 -17.70 -18.07
N CYS A 294 1.16 -17.02 -17.04
CA CYS A 294 1.94 -16.04 -16.28
C CYS A 294 2.95 -16.77 -15.39
N ASP A 295 4.24 -16.39 -15.46
CA ASP A 295 5.27 -16.91 -14.57
C ASP A 295 5.48 -15.94 -13.39
N TYR A 296 5.07 -16.38 -12.21
CA TYR A 296 5.22 -15.65 -10.97
C TYR A 296 5.42 -16.64 -9.81
N SER A 297 6.35 -16.34 -8.91
CA SER A 297 6.75 -17.21 -7.80
C SER A 297 6.11 -16.81 -6.48
N PHE A 298 6.12 -15.51 -6.16
CA PHE A 298 5.60 -14.91 -4.92
C PHE A 298 4.48 -13.90 -5.22
N ILE A 299 3.81 -13.41 -4.18
CA ILE A 299 2.71 -12.45 -4.28
C ILE A 299 3.03 -11.22 -3.43
N PRO A 300 3.36 -10.06 -4.03
CA PRO A 300 3.34 -8.80 -3.32
C PRO A 300 1.89 -8.40 -3.00
N PHE A 301 1.68 -7.80 -1.84
CA PHE A 301 0.39 -7.25 -1.39
C PHE A 301 0.62 -6.03 -0.50
N HIS A 302 -0.34 -5.11 -0.46
CA HIS A 302 -0.28 -3.90 0.37
C HIS A 302 -1.26 -4.00 1.53
N TYR A 303 -0.96 -3.31 2.64
CA TYR A 303 -1.90 -3.19 3.77
C TYR A 303 -1.79 -1.84 4.48
N TYR A 304 -2.90 -1.11 4.52
CA TYR A 304 -3.00 0.20 5.16
C TYR A 304 -4.16 0.14 6.16
N GLY A 305 -3.83 -0.06 7.44
CA GLY A 305 -4.78 -0.14 8.53
C GLY A 305 -4.10 -0.06 9.90
N THR A 306 -4.90 0.04 10.97
CA THR A 306 -4.43 0.36 12.33
C THR A 306 -4.37 -0.83 13.30
N ASP A 307 -4.76 -2.04 12.88
CA ASP A 307 -4.71 -3.27 13.70
C ASP A 307 -3.78 -4.32 13.08
N ALA A 308 -2.66 -4.62 13.75
CA ALA A 308 -1.72 -5.65 13.31
C ALA A 308 -2.36 -7.06 13.29
N ASN A 309 -3.40 -7.33 14.09
CA ASN A 309 -4.11 -8.61 14.06
C ASN A 309 -4.98 -8.75 12.80
N ALA A 310 -5.49 -7.63 12.28
CA ALA A 310 -6.19 -7.59 11.00
C ALA A 310 -5.19 -7.84 9.85
N LEU A 311 -4.01 -7.22 9.85
CA LEU A 311 -2.91 -7.53 8.93
C LEU A 311 -2.51 -9.01 8.95
N ILE A 312 -2.28 -9.58 10.14
CA ILE A 312 -1.95 -11.01 10.32
C ILE A 312 -3.05 -11.91 9.73
N SER A 313 -4.31 -11.57 9.97
CA SER A 313 -5.47 -12.28 9.44
C SER A 313 -5.58 -12.17 7.91
N TYR A 314 -5.27 -10.98 7.36
CA TYR A 314 -5.31 -10.67 5.94
C TYR A 314 -4.21 -11.41 5.15
N ALA A 315 -2.96 -11.35 5.63
CA ALA A 315 -1.84 -12.12 5.10
C ALA A 315 -2.12 -13.64 5.13
N THR A 316 -2.65 -14.14 6.25
CA THR A 316 -3.08 -15.53 6.38
C THR A 316 -4.16 -15.90 5.35
N ASN A 317 -5.09 -15.00 5.05
CA ASN A 317 -6.13 -15.22 4.03
C ASN A 317 -5.56 -15.23 2.60
N PHE A 318 -4.68 -14.29 2.27
CA PHE A 318 -3.98 -14.26 0.98
C PHE A 318 -3.23 -15.56 0.71
N HIS A 319 -2.42 -16.01 1.67
CA HIS A 319 -1.64 -17.25 1.53
C HIS A 319 -2.53 -18.49 1.39
N ASN A 320 -3.61 -18.58 2.18
CA ASN A 320 -4.58 -19.68 2.05
C ASN A 320 -5.36 -19.66 0.73
N THR A 321 -5.50 -18.49 0.09
CA THR A 321 -6.22 -18.35 -1.19
C THR A 321 -5.34 -18.70 -2.39
N PHE A 322 -4.04 -18.34 -2.36
CA PHE A 322 -3.16 -18.45 -3.53
C PHE A 322 -2.03 -19.48 -3.40
N GLY A 323 -1.72 -19.97 -2.19
CA GLY A 323 -0.73 -21.03 -1.96
C GLY A 323 0.71 -20.67 -2.35
N LYS A 324 1.09 -19.39 -2.24
CA LYS A 324 2.40 -18.85 -2.60
C LYS A 324 2.94 -17.95 -1.49
N PRO A 325 4.27 -17.84 -1.32
CA PRO A 325 4.86 -16.90 -0.36
C PRO A 325 4.45 -15.46 -0.65
N LEU A 326 4.24 -14.69 0.41
CA LEU A 326 3.81 -13.30 0.34
C LEU A 326 4.96 -12.34 0.61
N TRP A 327 4.94 -11.19 -0.06
CA TRP A 327 5.81 -10.05 0.22
C TRP A 327 4.93 -8.86 0.59
N LEU A 328 5.09 -8.28 1.77
CA LEU A 328 4.36 -7.08 2.18
C LEU A 328 5.11 -5.84 1.68
N THR A 329 4.89 -5.47 0.41
CA THR A 329 5.70 -4.44 -0.28
C THR A 329 5.43 -3.03 0.23
N GLU A 330 4.20 -2.76 0.67
CA GLU A 330 3.81 -1.51 1.32
C GLU A 330 2.93 -1.78 2.53
N TRP A 331 3.27 -1.14 3.65
CA TRP A 331 2.42 -1.11 4.83
C TRP A 331 2.76 0.08 5.73
N ALA A 332 1.73 0.63 6.36
CA ALA A 332 1.81 1.71 7.34
C ALA A 332 0.62 1.62 8.31
N CYS A 333 0.76 2.23 9.49
CA CYS A 333 -0.30 2.32 10.51
C CYS A 333 -1.19 3.54 10.20
N GLN A 334 -2.02 3.39 9.16
CA GLN A 334 -2.93 4.39 8.63
C GLN A 334 -4.05 3.70 7.84
N ASP A 335 -5.31 4.06 8.09
CA ASP A 335 -6.48 3.53 7.37
C ASP A 335 -7.09 4.62 6.46
N TYR A 336 -6.93 4.47 5.15
CA TYR A 336 -7.44 5.43 4.16
C TYR A 336 -8.98 5.41 3.99
N SER A 337 -9.69 4.43 4.57
CA SER A 337 -11.15 4.28 4.43
C SER A 337 -11.94 5.13 5.42
N ASN A 338 -11.38 5.39 6.60
CA ASN A 338 -11.93 6.27 7.65
C ASN A 338 -11.08 7.53 7.87
N GLY A 339 -9.79 7.50 7.54
CA GLY A 339 -8.84 8.59 7.75
C GLY A 339 -8.09 8.52 9.08
N ASP A 340 -8.16 7.40 9.79
CA ASP A 340 -7.43 7.18 11.05
C ASP A 340 -5.93 7.01 10.76
N ILE A 341 -5.09 7.66 11.57
CA ILE A 341 -3.62 7.59 11.50
C ILE A 341 -3.13 7.32 12.92
N CYS A 342 -2.30 6.29 13.09
CA CYS A 342 -1.74 5.93 14.38
C CYS A 342 -0.80 7.01 14.94
N ASP A 343 -0.70 7.14 16.25
CA ASP A 343 0.33 7.96 16.89
C ASP A 343 1.73 7.29 16.91
N ALA A 344 2.71 7.95 17.52
CA ALA A 344 4.09 7.49 17.51
C ALA A 344 4.31 6.15 18.26
N ASP A 345 3.57 5.90 19.33
CA ASP A 345 3.67 4.67 20.14
C ASP A 345 2.84 3.56 19.47
N GLU A 346 1.69 3.90 18.89
CA GLU A 346 0.84 2.98 18.13
C GLU A 346 1.53 2.44 16.87
N VAL A 347 2.28 3.27 16.12
CA VAL A 347 3.10 2.83 14.98
C VAL A 347 4.15 1.79 15.40
N GLU A 348 4.85 2.00 16.51
CA GLU A 348 5.90 1.08 16.97
C GLU A 348 5.31 -0.25 17.47
N ALA A 349 4.21 -0.21 18.23
CA ALA A 349 3.49 -1.41 18.64
C ALA A 349 2.92 -2.21 17.45
N PHE A 350 2.47 -1.53 16.39
CA PHE A 350 1.99 -2.15 15.14
C PHE A 350 3.14 -2.80 14.36
N MET A 351 4.29 -2.13 14.24
CA MET A 351 5.52 -2.71 13.65
C MET A 351 5.96 -3.97 14.41
N GLU A 352 6.08 -3.87 15.74
CA GLU A 352 6.51 -4.98 16.61
C GLU A 352 5.60 -6.20 16.47
N THR A 353 4.28 -6.01 16.61
CA THR A 353 3.29 -7.10 16.57
C THR A 353 3.30 -7.83 15.22
N ALA A 354 3.38 -7.08 14.12
CA ALA A 354 3.44 -7.66 12.78
C ALA A 354 4.76 -8.40 12.53
N ILE A 355 5.91 -7.80 12.90
CA ILE A 355 7.24 -8.37 12.64
C ILE A 355 7.57 -9.55 13.56
N GLU A 356 7.09 -9.57 14.81
CA GLU A 356 7.17 -10.77 15.65
C GLU A 356 6.40 -11.93 15.00
N TRP A 357 5.18 -11.67 14.49
CA TRP A 357 4.42 -12.70 13.78
C TRP A 357 5.11 -13.16 12.48
N PHE A 358 5.62 -12.25 11.63
CA PHE A 358 6.35 -12.61 10.41
C PHE A 358 7.58 -13.51 10.67
N ARG A 359 8.11 -13.53 11.90
CA ARG A 359 9.29 -14.31 12.28
C ARG A 359 8.97 -15.55 13.11
N GLY A 360 7.80 -15.56 13.74
CA GLY A 360 7.18 -16.71 14.40
C GLY A 360 6.28 -17.47 13.44
N ASP A 361 4.99 -17.56 13.78
CA ASP A 361 3.99 -18.35 13.05
C ASP A 361 3.81 -17.94 11.57
N GLY A 362 4.11 -16.68 11.23
CA GLY A 362 4.06 -16.14 9.87
C GLY A 362 5.30 -16.39 9.01
N ALA A 363 6.37 -16.99 9.54
CA ALA A 363 7.65 -17.18 8.83
C ALA A 363 7.58 -18.16 7.64
N GLY A 364 6.49 -18.93 7.51
CA GLY A 364 6.16 -19.72 6.34
C GLY A 364 5.15 -19.07 5.38
N ILE A 365 4.78 -17.81 5.63
CA ILE A 365 3.71 -17.07 4.94
C ILE A 365 4.25 -15.78 4.33
N VAL A 366 4.92 -14.93 5.12
CA VAL A 366 5.50 -13.64 4.67
C VAL A 366 7.02 -13.77 4.62
N GLU A 367 7.61 -13.72 3.42
CA GLU A 367 9.05 -13.85 3.23
C GLU A 367 9.82 -12.53 3.37
N ARG A 368 9.19 -11.41 2.94
CA ARG A 368 9.78 -10.06 2.96
C ARG A 368 8.74 -9.01 3.27
N TRP A 369 9.18 -7.89 3.85
CA TRP A 369 8.33 -6.73 4.14
C TRP A 369 9.11 -5.42 3.99
N SER A 370 8.41 -4.36 3.57
CA SER A 370 8.97 -3.02 3.32
C SER A 370 8.00 -1.95 3.84
N TRP A 371 8.42 -1.20 4.86
CA TRP A 371 7.59 -0.16 5.47
C TRP A 371 7.41 1.05 4.54
N PHE A 372 6.20 1.61 4.51
CA PHE A 372 5.87 2.78 3.72
C PHE A 372 6.04 4.06 4.55
N GLY A 373 7.06 4.87 4.22
CA GLY A 373 7.36 6.11 4.96
C GLY A 373 8.77 6.68 4.74
N ALA A 374 9.58 6.13 3.84
CA ALA A 374 10.91 6.65 3.49
C ALA A 374 10.79 7.77 2.45
N PHE A 375 10.25 8.91 2.90
CA PHE A 375 10.02 10.09 2.07
C PHE A 375 10.29 11.37 2.87
N GLU A 376 11.15 12.26 2.35
CA GLU A 376 11.39 13.62 2.87
C GLU A 376 10.09 14.37 3.23
N GLN A 377 9.02 14.19 2.45
CA GLN A 377 7.72 14.87 2.63
C GLN A 377 6.91 14.35 3.83
N GLU A 378 7.21 13.16 4.34
CA GLU A 378 6.61 12.55 5.53
C GLU A 378 7.48 12.76 6.80
N THR A 379 8.44 13.70 6.76
CA THR A 379 9.26 14.09 7.92
C THR A 379 8.38 14.41 9.15
N PRO A 380 8.77 14.08 10.41
CA PRO A 380 7.85 13.95 11.55
C PRO A 380 7.17 15.21 12.14
N ALA A 381 6.67 16.12 11.32
CA ALA A 381 5.82 17.24 11.75
C ALA A 381 4.37 16.80 12.05
N ASP A 382 3.77 16.03 11.14
CA ASP A 382 2.33 15.69 11.17
C ASP A 382 1.99 14.20 10.86
N ASN A 383 2.94 13.37 10.39
CA ASN A 383 2.72 11.93 10.16
C ASN A 383 3.66 11.07 11.01
N ALA A 384 3.11 10.13 11.79
CA ALA A 384 3.89 9.21 12.61
C ALA A 384 4.56 8.10 11.79
N ASN A 385 4.12 7.80 10.57
CA ASN A 385 4.65 6.70 9.75
C ASN A 385 6.01 7.02 9.08
N GLY A 386 6.44 8.29 9.07
CA GLY A 386 7.71 8.71 8.45
C GLY A 386 8.94 8.12 9.12
N VAL A 387 9.84 7.52 8.33
CA VAL A 387 11.11 6.91 8.78
C VAL A 387 12.36 7.69 8.34
N GLU A 388 12.19 8.78 7.60
CA GLU A 388 13.25 9.65 7.08
C GLU A 388 13.30 11.02 7.80
N ASN A 389 14.43 11.70 7.72
CA ASN A 389 14.63 13.11 8.07
C ASN A 389 14.58 13.97 6.79
N SER A 390 14.42 15.29 6.92
CA SER A 390 14.43 16.24 5.80
C SER A 390 15.82 16.45 5.13
N ASP A 391 16.79 15.56 5.37
CA ASP A 391 18.08 15.50 4.68
C ASP A 391 18.33 14.13 4.03
N GLY A 392 17.30 13.28 3.98
CA GLY A 392 17.34 11.92 3.43
C GLY A 392 17.88 10.86 4.41
N SER A 393 18.39 11.24 5.58
CA SER A 393 18.91 10.26 6.56
C SER A 393 17.79 9.56 7.35
N ALA A 394 18.07 8.37 7.86
CA ALA A 394 17.18 7.64 8.77
C ALA A 394 16.88 8.48 10.01
N ASN A 395 15.59 8.63 10.35
CA ASN A 395 15.18 9.16 11.64
C ASN A 395 15.20 8.03 12.71
N SER A 396 14.95 8.35 13.98
CA SER A 396 15.00 7.35 15.06
C SER A 396 14.04 6.17 14.87
N ARG A 397 12.90 6.39 14.20
CA ARG A 397 11.95 5.33 13.83
C ARG A 397 12.43 4.53 12.63
N GLY A 398 13.14 5.16 11.69
CA GLY A 398 13.84 4.47 10.61
C GLY A 398 14.94 3.55 11.11
N GLU A 399 15.79 4.04 12.03
CA GLU A 399 16.75 3.21 12.76
C GLU A 399 16.04 2.05 13.50
N TYR A 400 14.92 2.33 14.17
CA TYR A 400 14.17 1.30 14.90
C TYR A 400 13.61 0.23 13.96
N TYR A 401 12.87 0.62 12.93
CA TYR A 401 12.27 -0.28 11.93
C TYR A 401 13.29 -1.24 11.32
N VAL A 402 14.45 -0.73 10.86
CA VAL A 402 15.48 -1.61 10.26
C VAL A 402 16.20 -2.47 11.31
N SER A 403 16.11 -2.13 12.59
CA SER A 403 16.68 -2.91 13.70
C SER A 403 15.80 -4.08 14.17
N LEU A 404 14.53 -4.17 13.73
CA LEU A 404 13.56 -5.20 14.12
C LEU A 404 13.90 -6.57 13.55
#